data_AF-A0A368KS75-F1
#
_entry.id   AF-A0A368KS75-F1
#
_cell.length_a   1.000
_cell.length_b   1.000
_cell.length_c   1.000
_cell.angle_alpha   90.00
_cell.angle_beta   90.00
_cell.angle_gamma   90.00
#
_symmetry.space_group_name_H-M   'P 1'
#
loop_
_entity.id
_entity.type
_entity.pdbx_description
1 polymer ?
#
loop_
_entity_poly.entity_id
_entity_poly.type
_entity_poly.pdbx_seq_one_letter_code
_entity_poly.pdbx_strand_id
1 'polypeptide(L)'
;MTFGTWFTWGAWAQPYAYDYGSTVVYRDNYVYVDNQQYASAAQYYDQAVSIADSVPQDVDDAKVEWMPLGVFAISEESATDTGMMIQLAVSKEGIIAGTFYNDITGTDRPLEGMVDQKTQRAAWKFADGKDQDIVMETGIYNLTQNEATALVHFGQEQTQTWIMVRLAEPKQDEPGETPAIPQ
;
A
#
# COMPACT_ATOMS: atom_id res chain seq x y z
N MET A 1 19.26 -3.60 -5.68
CA MET A 1 18.75 -4.73 -4.87
C MET A 1 17.44 -5.16 -5.49
N THR A 2 17.19 -6.46 -5.68
CA THR A 2 15.88 -6.92 -6.13
C THR A 2 14.93 -6.90 -4.93
N PHE A 3 13.67 -6.53 -5.15
CA PHE A 3 12.64 -6.41 -4.11
C PHE A 3 12.55 -7.66 -3.20
N GLY A 4 12.70 -8.85 -3.80
CA GLY A 4 12.71 -10.10 -3.06
C GLY A 4 13.83 -10.24 -2.02
N THR A 5 14.98 -9.58 -2.19
CA THR A 5 16.11 -9.69 -1.24
C THR A 5 16.13 -8.59 -0.17
N TRP A 6 15.12 -7.71 -0.15
CA TRP A 6 15.09 -6.56 0.77
C TRP A 6 14.85 -6.97 2.22
N PHE A 7 13.97 -7.95 2.45
CA PHE A 7 13.51 -8.29 3.78
C PHE A 7 14.51 -9.16 4.56
N THR A 8 14.58 -8.96 5.89
CA THR A 8 15.48 -9.71 6.79
C THR A 8 15.19 -11.22 6.80
N TRP A 9 13.95 -11.61 6.51
CA TRP A 9 13.52 -13.00 6.43
C TRP A 9 13.79 -13.67 5.08
N GLY A 10 14.46 -12.98 4.15
CA GLY A 10 14.86 -13.51 2.85
C GLY A 10 13.78 -13.39 1.77
N ALA A 11 14.06 -13.99 0.61
CA ALA A 11 13.21 -13.88 -0.57
C ALA A 11 12.09 -14.93 -0.61
N TRP A 12 10.90 -14.50 -1.01
CA TRP A 12 9.82 -15.41 -1.40
C TRP A 12 10.20 -16.17 -2.67
N ALA A 13 9.85 -17.46 -2.72
CA ALA A 13 10.12 -18.31 -3.87
C ALA A 13 9.40 -17.82 -5.14
N GLN A 14 8.18 -17.29 -5.00
CA GLN A 14 7.43 -16.63 -6.07
C GLN A 14 6.63 -15.45 -5.51
N PRO A 15 6.64 -14.28 -6.18
CA PRO A 15 5.76 -13.17 -5.81
C PRO A 15 4.29 -13.55 -6.06
N TYR A 16 3.40 -13.20 -5.15
CA TYR A 16 1.95 -13.36 -5.33
C TYR A 16 1.32 -12.01 -5.64
N ALA A 17 0.68 -11.89 -6.81
CA ALA A 17 -0.03 -10.69 -7.23
C ALA A 17 -1.50 -10.79 -6.82
N TYR A 18 -1.97 -9.84 -6.02
CA TYR A 18 -3.34 -9.79 -5.55
C TYR A 18 -4.17 -8.88 -6.45
N ASP A 19 -5.00 -9.44 -7.33
CA ASP A 19 -5.95 -8.65 -8.10
C ASP A 19 -7.30 -8.64 -7.39
N TYR A 20 -7.64 -7.53 -6.72
CA TYR A 20 -8.96 -7.33 -6.14
C TYR A 20 -9.95 -6.95 -7.23
N GLY A 21 -10.97 -7.78 -7.43
CA GLY A 21 -11.88 -7.72 -8.58
C GLY A 21 -11.79 -8.93 -9.49
N SER A 22 -10.61 -9.56 -9.60
CA SER A 22 -10.41 -10.79 -10.37
C SER A 22 -10.07 -12.00 -9.50
N THR A 23 -8.92 -11.96 -8.82
CA THR A 23 -8.41 -13.07 -8.00
C THR A 23 -9.07 -13.11 -6.63
N VAL A 24 -9.31 -11.93 -6.03
CA VAL A 24 -10.01 -11.77 -4.77
C VAL A 24 -11.37 -11.14 -5.03
N VAL A 25 -12.46 -11.86 -4.72
CA VAL A 25 -13.84 -11.43 -5.01
C VAL A 25 -14.72 -11.58 -3.77
N TYR A 26 -15.48 -10.54 -3.46
CA TYR A 26 -16.51 -10.56 -2.43
C TYR A 26 -17.84 -11.00 -3.03
N ARG A 27 -18.45 -12.03 -2.43
CA ARG A 27 -19.77 -12.53 -2.83
C ARG A 27 -20.49 -13.11 -1.61
N ASP A 28 -21.74 -12.73 -1.41
CA ASP A 28 -22.62 -13.27 -0.35
C ASP A 28 -21.97 -13.21 1.06
N ASN A 29 -21.26 -12.12 1.38
CA ASN A 29 -20.53 -11.92 2.63
C ASN A 29 -19.32 -12.85 2.85
N TYR A 30 -18.83 -13.48 1.78
CA TYR A 30 -17.61 -14.28 1.77
C TYR A 30 -16.59 -13.73 0.77
N VAL A 31 -15.32 -13.92 1.10
CA VAL A 31 -14.18 -13.64 0.26
C VAL A 31 -13.75 -14.91 -0.43
N TYR A 32 -13.68 -14.87 -1.74
CA TYR A 32 -13.17 -15.94 -2.58
C TYR A 32 -11.80 -15.54 -3.12
N VAL A 33 -10.81 -16.41 -2.95
CA VAL A 33 -9.47 -16.26 -3.52
C VAL A 33 -9.31 -17.40 -4.52
N ASP A 34 -8.95 -17.09 -5.78
CA ASP A 34 -8.83 -18.09 -6.85
C ASP A 34 -10.10 -18.96 -7.02
N ASN A 35 -11.28 -18.32 -6.95
CA ASN A 35 -12.60 -18.97 -6.97
C ASN A 35 -12.90 -19.94 -5.81
N GLN A 36 -12.03 -20.05 -4.80
CA GLN A 36 -12.26 -20.84 -3.61
C GLN A 36 -12.66 -19.95 -2.44
N GLN A 37 -13.70 -20.34 -1.71
CA GLN A 37 -14.10 -19.61 -0.50
C GLN A 37 -12.95 -19.65 0.51
N TYR A 38 -12.45 -18.47 0.87
CA TYR A 38 -11.31 -18.30 1.75
C TYR A 38 -11.74 -17.97 3.17
N ALA A 39 -12.57 -16.95 3.35
CA ALA A 39 -13.05 -16.48 4.65
C ALA A 39 -14.39 -15.75 4.50
N SER A 40 -15.07 -15.44 5.61
CA SER A 40 -16.12 -14.40 5.60
C SER A 40 -15.50 -13.01 5.42
N ALA A 41 -16.30 -12.04 4.95
CA ALA A 41 -15.86 -10.65 4.81
C ALA A 41 -15.32 -10.07 6.13
N ALA A 42 -16.04 -10.29 7.23
CA ALA A 42 -15.62 -9.87 8.57
C ALA A 42 -14.29 -10.52 9.00
N GLN A 43 -14.11 -11.83 8.77
CA GLN A 43 -12.84 -12.50 9.08
C GLN A 43 -11.69 -12.00 8.21
N TYR A 44 -11.95 -11.59 6.97
CA TYR A 44 -10.92 -11.07 6.08
C TYR A 44 -10.51 -9.64 6.48
N TYR A 45 -11.48 -8.82 6.90
CA TYR A 45 -11.23 -7.52 7.54
C TYR A 45 -10.39 -7.67 8.82
N ASP A 46 -10.78 -8.56 9.74
CA ASP A 46 -10.06 -8.77 10.99
C ASP A 46 -8.61 -9.20 10.75
N GLN A 47 -8.36 -9.97 9.68
CA GLN A 47 -7.01 -10.30 9.25
C GLN A 47 -6.24 -9.06 8.78
N ALA A 48 -6.85 -8.20 7.96
CA ALA A 48 -6.23 -6.97 7.49
C ALA A 48 -5.88 -6.02 8.65
N VAL A 49 -6.81 -5.85 9.61
CA VAL A 49 -6.57 -5.10 10.86
C VAL A 49 -5.42 -5.71 11.63
N SER A 50 -5.41 -7.04 11.84
CA SER A 50 -4.34 -7.71 12.57
C SER A 50 -2.97 -7.51 11.90
N ILE A 51 -2.90 -7.49 10.56
CA ILE A 51 -1.66 -7.21 9.84
C ILE A 51 -1.24 -5.75 10.07
N ALA A 52 -2.15 -4.79 9.88
CA ALA A 52 -1.86 -3.37 10.09
C ALA A 52 -1.46 -3.05 11.54
N ASP A 53 -2.00 -3.76 12.53
CA ASP A 53 -1.72 -3.59 13.96
C ASP A 53 -0.45 -4.32 14.43
N SER A 54 0.18 -5.12 13.58
CA SER A 54 1.37 -5.89 13.94
C SER A 54 2.65 -5.05 14.00
N VAL A 55 2.54 -3.73 13.80
CA VAL A 55 3.69 -2.82 13.89
C VAL A 55 4.21 -2.78 15.34
N PRO A 56 5.52 -3.01 15.58
CA PRO A 56 6.04 -2.99 16.94
C PRO A 56 5.97 -1.58 17.54
N GLN A 57 5.49 -1.45 18.77
CA GLN A 57 5.28 -0.15 19.42
C GLN A 57 6.57 0.60 19.78
N ASP A 58 7.70 -0.12 19.86
CA ASP A 58 9.01 0.42 20.26
C ASP A 58 9.96 0.65 19.06
N VAL A 59 9.41 0.79 17.86
CA VAL A 59 10.21 1.07 16.66
C VAL A 59 10.80 2.47 16.76
N ASP A 60 12.12 2.56 16.65
CA ASP A 60 12.83 3.84 16.53
C ASP A 60 13.01 4.15 15.04
N ASP A 61 12.10 4.94 14.48
CA ASP A 61 12.06 5.29 13.04
C ASP A 61 13.41 5.79 12.50
N ALA A 62 14.21 6.47 13.34
CA ALA A 62 15.51 7.00 12.96
C ALA A 62 16.57 5.90 12.76
N LYS A 63 16.33 4.70 13.29
CA LYS A 63 17.20 3.53 13.12
C LYS A 63 16.67 2.55 12.08
N VAL A 64 15.46 2.76 11.58
CA VAL A 64 14.86 1.91 10.55
C VAL A 64 15.38 2.33 9.18
N GLU A 65 15.87 1.35 8.43
CA GLU A 65 16.22 1.53 7.02
C GLU A 65 14.97 1.31 6.16
N TRP A 66 14.60 2.34 5.41
CA TRP A 66 13.38 2.36 4.60
C TRP A 66 13.69 2.20 3.11
N MET A 67 12.95 1.32 2.45
CA MET A 67 12.89 1.25 0.99
C MET A 67 11.66 2.01 0.51
N PRO A 68 11.81 3.07 -0.29
CA PRO A 68 10.67 3.75 -0.86
C PRO A 68 9.94 2.78 -1.80
N LEU A 69 8.64 2.57 -1.54
CA LEU A 69 7.78 1.85 -2.47
C LEU A 69 7.36 2.80 -3.58
N GLY A 70 7.05 4.05 -3.28
CA GLY A 70 6.74 5.08 -4.27
C GLY A 70 5.56 5.95 -3.86
N VAL A 71 5.15 6.82 -4.78
CA VAL A 71 3.94 7.64 -4.65
C VAL A 71 2.89 7.09 -5.62
N PHE A 72 1.67 6.90 -5.13
CA PHE A 72 0.55 6.36 -5.87
C PHE A 72 -0.62 7.33 -5.82
N ALA A 73 -1.19 7.68 -6.96
CA ALA A 73 -2.53 8.23 -7.01
C ALA A 73 -3.53 7.11 -6.78
N ILE A 74 -4.54 7.34 -5.94
CA ILE A 74 -5.54 6.33 -5.59
C ILE A 74 -6.96 6.82 -5.88
N SER A 75 -7.78 5.98 -6.49
CA SER A 75 -9.17 6.32 -6.81
C SER A 75 -10.07 5.11 -6.75
N GLU A 76 -11.36 5.34 -6.50
CA GLU A 76 -12.39 4.33 -6.75
C GLU A 76 -12.40 3.95 -8.23
N GLU A 77 -12.72 2.69 -8.59
CA GLU A 77 -12.71 2.22 -9.99
C GLU A 77 -13.54 3.07 -10.96
N SER A 78 -14.57 3.74 -10.46
CA SER A 78 -15.47 4.60 -11.24
C SER A 78 -15.10 6.09 -11.22
N ALA A 79 -14.14 6.50 -10.39
CA ALA A 79 -13.75 7.89 -10.21
C ALA A 79 -12.58 8.24 -11.14
N THR A 80 -12.71 9.35 -11.88
CA THR A 80 -11.71 9.76 -12.89
C THR A 80 -10.61 10.66 -12.31
N ASP A 81 -10.88 11.32 -11.18
CA ASP A 81 -9.92 12.17 -10.48
C ASP A 81 -10.39 12.39 -9.04
N THR A 82 -9.61 11.93 -8.07
CA THR A 82 -9.94 12.03 -6.64
C THR A 82 -9.04 13.02 -5.90
N GLY A 83 -7.94 13.46 -6.52
CA GLY A 83 -6.88 14.21 -5.85
C GLY A 83 -6.23 13.47 -4.67
N MET A 84 -6.46 12.17 -4.50
CA MET A 84 -5.91 11.39 -3.39
C MET A 84 -4.61 10.71 -3.80
N MET A 85 -3.59 10.85 -2.97
CA MET A 85 -2.26 10.27 -3.17
C MET A 85 -1.79 9.59 -1.90
N ILE A 86 -1.01 8.51 -2.05
CA ILE A 86 -0.29 7.90 -0.93
C ILE A 86 1.17 7.74 -1.29
N GLN A 87 2.05 8.10 -0.37
CA GLN A 87 3.46 7.77 -0.42
C GLN A 87 3.70 6.64 0.56
N LEU A 88 4.32 5.56 0.10
CA LEU A 88 4.61 4.39 0.94
C LEU A 88 6.11 4.05 0.91
N ALA A 89 6.61 3.57 2.03
CA ALA A 89 7.93 2.98 2.21
C ALA A 89 7.83 1.74 3.10
N VAL A 90 8.77 0.82 2.93
CA VAL A 90 8.80 -0.45 3.68
C VAL A 90 10.16 -0.70 4.31
N SER A 91 10.19 -1.11 5.58
CA SER A 91 11.41 -1.49 6.28
C SER A 91 11.86 -2.91 5.91
N LYS A 92 13.09 -3.26 6.28
CA LYS A 92 13.60 -4.63 6.12
C LYS A 92 12.82 -5.66 6.96
N GLU A 93 12.15 -5.20 8.01
CA GLU A 93 11.30 -6.02 8.90
C GLU A 93 9.84 -6.03 8.44
N GLY A 94 9.51 -5.44 7.29
CA GLY A 94 8.17 -5.42 6.73
C GLY A 94 7.24 -4.36 7.32
N ILE A 95 7.74 -3.44 8.14
CA ILE A 95 6.94 -2.29 8.60
C ILE A 95 6.69 -1.38 7.40
N ILE A 96 5.46 -0.91 7.24
CA ILE A 96 5.05 0.05 6.23
C ILE A 96 4.85 1.40 6.93
N ALA A 97 5.50 2.43 6.40
CA ALA A 97 5.26 3.80 6.79
C ALA A 97 4.92 4.63 5.55
N GLY A 98 4.07 5.63 5.72
CA GLY A 98 3.67 6.45 4.61
C GLY A 98 2.92 7.71 4.98
N THR A 99 2.51 8.43 3.95
CA THR A 99 1.69 9.63 4.07
C THR A 99 0.59 9.57 3.03
N PHE A 100 -0.65 9.70 3.49
CA PHE A 100 -1.81 9.98 2.64
C PHE A 100 -1.92 11.49 2.46
N TYR A 101 -2.12 11.93 1.22
CA TYR A 101 -2.34 13.32 0.85
C TYR A 101 -3.64 13.45 0.07
N ASN A 102 -4.47 14.40 0.46
CA ASN A 102 -5.68 14.77 -0.27
C ASN A 102 -5.50 16.18 -0.82
N ASP A 103 -5.39 16.30 -2.14
CA ASP A 103 -5.19 17.56 -2.85
C ASP A 103 -6.42 18.47 -2.81
N ILE A 104 -7.62 17.88 -2.73
CA ILE A 104 -8.88 18.63 -2.64
C ILE A 104 -8.95 19.37 -1.30
N THR A 105 -8.53 18.73 -0.21
CA THR A 105 -8.56 19.33 1.14
C THR A 105 -7.22 19.95 1.56
N GLY A 106 -6.15 19.73 0.79
CA GLY A 106 -4.78 20.12 1.14
C GLY A 106 -4.30 19.51 2.46
N THR A 107 -4.71 18.28 2.78
CA THR A 107 -4.44 17.64 4.08
C THR A 107 -3.56 16.41 3.89
N ASP A 108 -2.51 16.31 4.69
CA ASP A 108 -1.71 15.11 4.86
C ASP A 108 -2.06 14.35 6.15
N ARG A 109 -1.99 13.02 6.09
CA ARG A 109 -2.21 12.13 7.23
C ARG A 109 -1.18 11.00 7.23
N PRO A 110 -0.59 10.65 8.38
CA PRO A 110 0.37 9.56 8.46
C PRO A 110 -0.32 8.22 8.28
N LEU A 111 0.36 7.31 7.58
CA LEU A 111 -0.03 5.92 7.40
C LEU A 111 1.00 5.00 8.06
N GLU A 112 0.51 3.92 8.65
CA GLU A 112 1.34 2.89 9.27
C GLU A 112 0.71 1.52 9.01
N GLY A 113 1.56 0.50 8.86
CA GLY A 113 1.10 -0.85 8.60
C GLY A 113 2.22 -1.87 8.57
N MET A 114 1.90 -3.08 8.09
CA MET A 114 2.88 -4.15 7.99
C MET A 114 2.65 -5.01 6.76
N VAL A 115 3.71 -5.67 6.32
CA VAL A 115 3.70 -6.77 5.36
C VAL A 115 3.65 -8.07 6.12
N ASP A 116 2.61 -8.88 5.89
CA ASP A 116 2.58 -10.25 6.36
C ASP A 116 3.50 -11.14 5.52
N GLN A 117 4.50 -11.70 6.18
CA GLN A 117 5.52 -12.55 5.54
C GLN A 117 4.90 -13.79 4.87
N LYS A 118 3.83 -14.35 5.44
CA LYS A 118 3.26 -15.63 4.97
C LYS A 118 2.43 -15.45 3.70
N THR A 119 1.58 -14.43 3.69
CA THR A 119 0.62 -14.19 2.61
C THR A 119 1.13 -13.17 1.59
N GLN A 120 2.21 -12.44 1.88
CA GLN A 120 2.69 -11.32 1.07
C GLN A 120 1.68 -10.16 0.97
N ARG A 121 0.69 -10.10 1.87
CA ARG A 121 -0.26 -8.99 1.98
C ARG A 121 0.39 -7.84 2.73
N ALA A 122 0.27 -6.65 2.18
CA ALA A 122 0.61 -5.39 2.79
C ALA A 122 -0.69 -4.74 3.25
N ALA A 123 -0.85 -4.48 4.54
CA ALA A 123 -2.00 -3.77 5.08
C ALA A 123 -1.54 -2.57 5.90
N TRP A 124 -2.22 -1.44 5.73
CA TRP A 124 -1.91 -0.19 6.42
C TRP A 124 -3.18 0.60 6.74
N LYS A 125 -3.07 1.48 7.73
CA LYS A 125 -4.15 2.32 8.25
C LYS A 125 -3.63 3.71 8.61
N PHE A 126 -4.54 4.61 8.98
CA PHE A 126 -4.15 5.93 9.48
C PHE A 126 -3.55 5.86 10.88
N ALA A 127 -2.39 6.48 11.07
CA ALA A 127 -1.63 6.49 12.33
C ALA A 127 -1.95 7.70 13.22
N ASP A 128 -2.82 8.62 12.77
CA ASP A 128 -3.22 9.81 13.54
C ASP A 128 -4.34 9.55 14.56
N GLY A 129 -4.72 8.28 14.71
CA GLY A 129 -5.75 7.82 15.65
C GLY A 129 -7.18 8.12 15.21
N LYS A 130 -7.41 8.69 14.02
CA LYS A 130 -8.74 8.92 13.44
C LYS A 130 -9.02 7.89 12.34
N ASP A 131 -10.30 7.60 12.10
CA ASP A 131 -10.74 6.66 11.07
C ASP A 131 -10.03 5.30 11.15
N GLN A 132 -9.82 4.80 12.38
CA GLN A 132 -9.09 3.55 12.63
C GLN A 132 -9.78 2.31 12.05
N ASP A 133 -11.07 2.43 11.75
CA ASP A 133 -11.85 1.39 11.09
C ASP A 133 -11.52 1.27 9.59
N ILE A 134 -10.83 2.28 9.02
CA ILE A 134 -10.39 2.28 7.63
C ILE A 134 -9.04 1.57 7.52
N VAL A 135 -9.04 0.43 6.85
CA VAL A 135 -7.83 -0.36 6.58
C VAL A 135 -7.70 -0.55 5.08
N MET A 136 -6.53 -0.22 4.54
CA MET A 136 -6.20 -0.42 3.15
C MET A 136 -5.26 -1.61 3.04
N GLU A 137 -5.43 -2.42 2.01
CA GLU A 137 -4.51 -3.53 1.75
C GLU A 137 -4.30 -3.82 0.28
N THR A 138 -3.13 -4.38 -0.02
CA THR A 138 -2.82 -4.96 -1.32
C THR A 138 -1.71 -6.01 -1.22
N GLY A 139 -1.29 -6.59 -2.34
CA GLY A 139 -0.07 -7.39 -2.40
C GLY A 139 1.18 -6.53 -2.31
N ILE A 140 2.17 -6.93 -1.51
CA ILE A 140 3.45 -6.21 -1.46
C ILE A 140 4.15 -6.17 -2.84
N TYR A 141 3.93 -7.21 -3.67
CA TYR A 141 4.38 -7.22 -5.06
C TYR A 141 3.62 -6.22 -5.94
N ASN A 142 2.32 -6.03 -5.72
CA ASN A 142 1.52 -5.06 -6.46
C ASN A 142 2.07 -3.65 -6.30
N LEU A 143 2.56 -3.30 -5.11
CA LEU A 143 3.19 -2.00 -4.85
C LEU A 143 4.48 -1.80 -5.66
N THR A 144 5.05 -2.82 -6.31
CA THR A 144 6.19 -2.67 -7.22
C THR A 144 5.79 -2.39 -8.67
N GLN A 145 4.50 -2.52 -9.00
CA GLN A 145 3.98 -2.31 -10.34
C GLN A 145 3.68 -0.83 -10.61
N ASN A 146 3.45 -0.50 -11.88
CA ASN A 146 3.00 0.83 -12.30
C ASN A 146 1.51 1.06 -12.01
N GLU A 147 0.73 -0.02 -12.05
CA GLU A 147 -0.71 -0.01 -11.79
C GLU A 147 -1.04 -1.27 -10.98
N ALA A 148 -1.91 -1.10 -9.99
CA ALA A 148 -2.36 -2.16 -9.10
C ALA A 148 -3.76 -1.86 -8.57
N THR A 149 -4.43 -2.88 -8.04
CA THR A 149 -5.64 -2.70 -7.23
C THR A 149 -5.31 -2.81 -5.75
N ALA A 150 -6.05 -2.06 -4.94
CA ALA A 150 -6.06 -2.17 -3.49
C ALA A 150 -7.49 -2.33 -2.99
N LEU A 151 -7.64 -3.02 -1.88
CA LEU A 151 -8.90 -3.14 -1.17
C LEU A 151 -8.92 -2.14 -0.02
N VAL A 152 -9.95 -1.31 0.03
CA VAL A 152 -10.20 -0.40 1.14
C VAL A 152 -11.39 -0.93 1.93
N HIS A 153 -11.14 -1.22 3.19
CA HIS A 153 -12.16 -1.61 4.17
C HIS A 153 -12.65 -0.37 4.90
N PHE A 154 -13.96 -0.24 5.04
CA PHE A 154 -14.65 0.74 5.87
C PHE A 154 -15.37 -0.01 6.99
N GLY A 155 -14.59 -0.45 7.98
CA GLY A 155 -15.06 -1.40 8.99
C GLY A 155 -15.37 -2.79 8.42
N GLN A 156 -16.11 -3.60 9.18
CA GLN A 156 -16.46 -4.98 8.82
C GLN A 156 -17.55 -5.10 7.75
N GLU A 157 -18.30 -4.03 7.48
CA GLU A 157 -19.53 -4.08 6.70
C GLU A 157 -19.34 -3.66 5.24
N GLN A 158 -18.37 -2.79 4.98
CA GLN A 158 -18.20 -2.18 3.67
C GLN A 158 -16.76 -2.29 3.19
N THR A 159 -16.60 -2.72 1.94
CA THR A 159 -15.31 -2.79 1.26
C THR A 159 -15.44 -2.19 -0.13
N GLN A 160 -14.37 -1.55 -0.61
CA GLN A 160 -14.29 -1.02 -1.96
C GLN A 160 -12.98 -1.42 -2.61
N THR A 161 -13.03 -1.74 -3.90
CA THR A 161 -11.83 -1.91 -4.73
C THR A 161 -11.43 -0.55 -5.28
N TRP A 162 -10.17 -0.19 -5.09
CA TRP A 162 -9.57 1.05 -5.54
C TRP A 162 -8.42 0.74 -6.50
N ILE A 163 -8.19 1.64 -7.44
CA ILE A 163 -7.06 1.60 -8.36
C ILE A 163 -5.93 2.43 -7.77
N MET A 164 -4.72 1.90 -7.85
CA MET A 164 -3.47 2.55 -7.48
C MET A 164 -2.62 2.73 -8.73
N VAL A 165 -2.35 3.98 -9.10
CA VAL A 165 -1.46 4.31 -10.21
C VAL A 165 -0.19 4.93 -9.66
N ARG A 166 0.95 4.27 -9.89
CA ARG A 166 2.27 4.78 -9.49
C ARG A 166 2.56 6.05 -10.29
N LEU A 167 2.78 7.15 -9.58
CA LEU A 167 3.24 8.38 -10.18
C LEU A 167 4.73 8.28 -10.49
N ALA A 168 5.13 8.81 -11.64
CA ALA A 168 6.54 8.98 -11.94
C ALA A 168 7.14 9.90 -10.88
N GLU A 169 8.31 9.53 -10.36
CA GLU A 169 9.08 10.45 -9.52
C GLU A 169 9.29 11.73 -10.33
N PRO A 170 9.05 12.92 -9.73
CA PRO A 170 9.39 14.16 -10.41
C PRO A 170 10.86 14.04 -10.79
N LYS A 171 11.15 14.15 -12.10
CA LYS A 171 12.53 14.21 -12.56
C LYS A 171 13.19 15.32 -11.76
N GLN A 172 14.21 14.99 -10.96
CA GLN A 172 15.11 16.02 -10.47
C GLN A 172 15.53 16.82 -11.70
N ASP A 173 15.19 18.11 -11.73
CA ASP A 173 15.74 19.02 -12.71
C ASP A 173 17.25 18.83 -12.70
N GLU A 174 17.78 18.26 -13.78
CA GLU A 174 19.20 18.26 -14.06
C GLU A 174 19.64 19.72 -13.97
N PRO A 175 20.63 20.10 -13.13
CA PRO A 175 21.08 21.47 -13.05
C PRO A 175 21.53 21.89 -14.45
N GLY A 176 20.78 22.82 -15.04
CA GLY A 176 20.86 23.18 -16.44
C GLY A 176 22.29 23.38 -16.90
N GLU A 177 22.66 22.66 -17.95
CA GLU A 177 23.83 22.97 -18.77
C GLU A 177 23.77 24.47 -19.11
N THR A 178 24.67 25.23 -18.48
CA THR A 178 24.87 26.63 -18.81
C THR A 178 25.39 26.67 -20.26
N PRO A 179 24.73 27.38 -21.19
CA PRO A 179 25.28 27.48 -22.54
C PRO A 179 26.64 28.16 -22.46
N ALA A 180 27.69 27.45 -22.89
CA ALA A 180 29.02 28.02 -23.03
C ALA A 180 28.94 29.20 -24.00
N ILE A 181 29.27 30.40 -23.51
CA ILE A 181 29.39 31.61 -24.33
C ILE A 181 30.64 31.42 -25.21
N PRO A 182 30.54 31.34 -26.54
CA PRO A 182 31.74 31.30 -27.39
C PRO A 182 32.46 32.65 -27.32
N GLN A 183 33.78 32.60 -27.13
CA GLN A 183 34.68 33.75 -27.19
C GLN A 183 34.92 34.22 -28.62
#